data_AF-A0AAW1K717-F1
#
_entry.id   AF-A0AAW1K717-F1
#
_cell.length_a   1.000
_cell.length_b   1.000
_cell.length_c   1.000
_cell.angle_alpha   90.00
_cell.angle_beta   90.00
_cell.angle_gamma   90.00
#
_symmetry.space_group_name_H-M   'P 1'
#
loop_
_entity.id
_entity.type
_entity.pdbx_description
1 polymer ?
#
loop_
_entity_poly.entity_id
_entity_poly.type
_entity_poly.pdbx_seq_one_letter_code
_entity_poly.pdbx_strand_id
1 'polypeptide(L)'
;MLDSKDAPFLDDKYYGLDLPAYLNELKVIGVKFDPTEVCSTLSCSLPQLDETIAIKRIYGFLKEFKWKPEAEVEGNWKIWIPAEDGSSQGKWVDSSLCIIKDKAHHFAPILFSLNMYYENDLLPFFSSTFGVLESPSTSHYLQIWSLWESKENHEISDVECCFFWAYILKNWNTEIEDALKKNLVKVPTMLPEGGNRLVNKEHVFVPDDLWLKNIFLVGGDSPSFVWSPNSSILSVVNPRKLFAVYDALGVRKLSKAVNRSITFQQSLEQSEKADLKKKLIVKGLIEIVLGFLACKIHMPKKERDDAVRSLVNLSVFENNGDIGVSYQLHLADGRCIKREIEKLVFWDKKSRKLFIDKSFSECQKSNAKFVNFFAVEIAEGMLPGQNIAVVNDLRNLIQLGFLYEFEEHSIRFLLTRENIEILPEDEMFLASALMSNNGQGLSKRCASSALELAPLTPNVSQRVKRKRLDEIVSTNKSILTSNSMQNDSKLKKVVAEGDADEDSNKKPKRPLNAFLVFMKEFRKLEHNLGEGTNACGASKWMAMTPLEKAPYIEIAEKNRAEYAKGITAYHKKMAECVEEPQSNDNSEDQAMD
;
A
#
# COMPACT_ATOMS: atom_id res chain seq x y z
N MET A 1 -39.06 -12.35 -37.39
CA MET A 1 -40.44 -12.62 -37.84
C MET A 1 -41.18 -13.39 -36.77
N LEU A 2 -42.41 -13.00 -36.47
CA LEU A 2 -43.30 -13.71 -35.54
C LEU A 2 -43.74 -15.04 -36.14
N ASP A 3 -44.05 -16.00 -35.28
CA ASP A 3 -44.59 -17.31 -35.61
C ASP A 3 -46.10 -17.34 -35.39
N SER A 4 -46.81 -18.23 -36.08
CA SER A 4 -48.27 -18.33 -35.99
C SER A 4 -48.78 -18.67 -34.59
N LYS A 5 -47.91 -19.15 -33.69
CA LYS A 5 -48.22 -19.40 -32.27
C LYS A 5 -47.94 -18.22 -31.34
N ASP A 6 -47.24 -17.18 -31.79
CA ASP A 6 -46.84 -16.06 -30.93
C ASP A 6 -48.00 -15.11 -30.61
N ALA A 7 -49.00 -15.07 -31.47
CA ALA A 7 -50.21 -14.25 -31.36
C ALA A 7 -51.33 -14.84 -32.20
N PRO A 8 -52.60 -14.45 -32.00
CA PRO A 8 -53.68 -14.82 -32.91
C PRO A 8 -53.50 -14.14 -34.27
N PHE A 9 -53.14 -14.91 -35.30
CA PHE A 9 -53.02 -14.45 -36.69
C PHE A 9 -54.20 -14.90 -37.55
N LEU A 10 -54.53 -14.10 -38.56
CA LEU A 10 -55.35 -14.54 -39.69
C LEU A 10 -54.46 -15.19 -40.74
N ASP A 11 -54.72 -16.45 -41.05
CA ASP A 11 -53.97 -17.21 -42.04
C ASP A 11 -54.44 -16.85 -43.46
N ASP A 12 -53.64 -16.07 -44.17
CA ASP A 12 -53.88 -15.66 -45.55
C ASP A 12 -53.94 -16.85 -46.52
N LYS A 13 -53.28 -17.97 -46.22
CA LYS A 13 -53.34 -19.20 -47.02
C LYS A 13 -54.67 -19.93 -46.84
N TYR A 14 -55.27 -19.83 -45.66
CA TYR A 14 -56.57 -20.44 -45.39
C TYR A 14 -57.72 -19.63 -45.99
N TYR A 15 -57.69 -18.30 -45.82
CA TYR A 15 -58.76 -17.41 -46.29
C TYR A 15 -58.62 -16.98 -47.76
N GLY A 16 -57.45 -17.19 -48.37
CA GLY A 16 -57.21 -16.95 -49.79
C GLY A 16 -57.08 -15.47 -50.19
N LEU A 17 -57.04 -15.22 -51.50
CA LEU A 17 -56.78 -13.89 -52.09
C LEU A 17 -57.90 -12.87 -51.87
N ASP A 18 -59.04 -13.28 -51.31
CA ASP A 18 -60.21 -12.42 -51.08
C ASP A 18 -60.12 -11.67 -49.74
N LEU A 19 -59.17 -12.01 -48.85
CA LEU A 19 -58.97 -11.34 -47.56
C LEU A 19 -58.87 -9.80 -47.66
N PRO A 20 -58.17 -9.21 -48.66
CA PRO A 20 -58.10 -7.75 -48.83
C PRO A 20 -59.45 -7.09 -49.14
N ALA A 21 -60.42 -7.83 -49.68
CA ALA A 21 -61.75 -7.30 -49.99
C ALA A 21 -62.57 -6.99 -48.72
N TYR A 22 -62.22 -7.62 -47.58
CA TYR A 22 -62.92 -7.49 -46.31
C TYR A 22 -62.15 -6.66 -45.27
N LEU A 23 -61.16 -5.87 -45.68
CA LEU A 23 -60.29 -5.12 -44.75
C LEU A 23 -61.08 -4.21 -43.80
N ASN A 24 -62.16 -3.59 -44.26
CA ASN A 24 -62.96 -2.68 -43.43
C ASN A 24 -63.75 -3.46 -42.38
N GLU A 25 -64.36 -4.57 -42.77
CA GLU A 25 -65.10 -5.48 -41.91
C GLU A 25 -64.17 -6.12 -40.88
N LEU A 26 -62.97 -6.55 -41.29
CA LEU A 26 -61.94 -7.10 -40.42
C LEU A 26 -61.45 -6.05 -39.40
N LYS A 27 -61.30 -4.79 -39.80
CA LYS A 27 -60.98 -3.69 -38.87
C LYS A 27 -62.10 -3.47 -37.84
N VAL A 28 -63.37 -3.54 -38.26
CA VAL A 28 -64.53 -3.37 -37.37
C VAL A 28 -64.58 -4.46 -36.30
N ILE A 29 -64.22 -5.71 -36.63
CA ILE A 29 -64.16 -6.80 -35.66
C ILE A 29 -62.86 -6.80 -34.81
N GLY A 30 -61.97 -5.81 -35.01
CA GLY A 30 -60.81 -5.57 -34.16
C GLY A 30 -59.47 -6.09 -34.70
N VAL A 31 -59.40 -6.60 -35.93
CA VAL A 31 -58.14 -7.04 -36.56
C VAL A 31 -57.23 -5.84 -36.79
N LYS A 32 -55.98 -5.96 -36.32
CA LYS A 32 -54.96 -4.92 -36.47
C LYS A 32 -54.12 -5.18 -37.72
N PHE A 33 -53.99 -4.16 -38.55
CA PHE A 33 -53.23 -4.21 -39.79
C PHE A 33 -52.01 -3.29 -39.77
N ASP A 34 -52.09 -2.19 -39.01
CA ASP A 34 -50.98 -1.26 -38.89
C ASP A 34 -49.93 -1.81 -37.92
N PRO A 35 -48.62 -1.81 -38.29
CA PRO A 35 -47.57 -2.31 -37.41
C PRO A 35 -47.53 -1.66 -36.03
N THR A 36 -47.92 -0.39 -35.89
CA THR A 36 -47.96 0.30 -34.60
C THR A 36 -49.10 -0.23 -33.72
N GLU A 37 -50.29 -0.45 -34.29
CA GLU A 37 -51.42 -1.05 -33.59
C GLU A 37 -51.14 -2.50 -33.18
N VAL A 38 -50.45 -3.25 -34.05
CA VAL A 38 -49.99 -4.62 -33.76
C VAL A 38 -48.99 -4.60 -32.61
N CYS A 39 -47.99 -3.71 -32.65
CA CYS A 39 -47.01 -3.58 -31.57
C CYS A 39 -47.67 -3.22 -30.23
N SER A 40 -48.61 -2.27 -30.22
CA SER A 40 -49.34 -1.92 -29.00
C SER A 40 -50.15 -3.12 -28.46
N THR A 41 -50.80 -3.88 -29.34
CA THR A 41 -51.57 -5.07 -28.94
C THR A 41 -50.65 -6.16 -28.35
N LEU A 42 -49.54 -6.46 -29.03
CA LEU A 42 -48.54 -7.43 -28.58
C LEU A 42 -47.91 -7.00 -27.24
N SER A 43 -47.67 -5.70 -27.05
CA SER A 43 -47.12 -5.17 -25.80
C SER A 43 -48.05 -5.41 -24.61
N CYS A 44 -49.37 -5.29 -24.81
CA CYS A 44 -50.36 -5.55 -23.77
C CYS A 44 -50.50 -7.04 -23.44
N SER A 45 -50.29 -7.93 -24.43
CA SER A 45 -50.36 -9.38 -24.21
C SER A 45 -49.07 -9.96 -23.62
N LEU A 46 -47.93 -9.28 -23.73
CA LEU A 46 -46.62 -9.78 -23.27
C LEU A 46 -46.68 -10.38 -21.85
N PRO A 47 -47.19 -9.70 -20.81
CA PRO A 47 -47.19 -10.23 -19.44
C PRO A 47 -48.03 -11.49 -19.22
N GLN A 48 -48.87 -11.86 -20.19
CA GLN A 48 -49.72 -13.06 -20.14
C GLN A 48 -49.02 -14.30 -20.72
N LEU A 49 -47.88 -14.10 -21.38
CA LEU A 49 -47.09 -15.18 -21.97
C LEU A 49 -46.09 -15.73 -20.95
N ASP A 50 -45.81 -17.02 -21.06
CA ASP A 50 -44.81 -17.74 -20.28
C ASP A 50 -43.77 -18.47 -21.16
N GLU A 51 -43.93 -18.49 -22.48
CA GLU A 51 -43.00 -19.17 -23.39
C GLU A 51 -41.85 -18.24 -23.82
N THR A 52 -40.63 -18.56 -23.36
CA THR A 52 -39.43 -17.74 -23.61
C THR A 52 -39.16 -17.48 -25.11
N ILE A 53 -39.36 -18.47 -25.98
CA ILE A 53 -39.09 -18.33 -27.42
C ILE A 53 -40.07 -17.33 -28.05
N ALA A 54 -41.36 -17.46 -27.74
CA ALA A 54 -42.40 -16.53 -28.21
C ALA A 54 -42.14 -15.11 -27.73
N ILE A 55 -41.83 -14.93 -26.44
CA ILE A 55 -41.53 -13.63 -25.84
C ILE A 55 -40.30 -12.97 -26.52
N LYS A 56 -39.22 -13.74 -26.78
CA LYS A 56 -38.04 -13.23 -27.49
C LYS A 56 -38.37 -12.78 -28.91
N ARG A 57 -39.20 -13.54 -29.65
CA ARG A 57 -39.66 -13.15 -31.00
C ARG A 57 -40.49 -11.87 -30.96
N ILE A 58 -41.38 -11.73 -29.98
CA ILE A 58 -42.20 -10.52 -29.81
C ILE A 58 -41.32 -9.31 -29.49
N TYR A 59 -40.35 -9.41 -28.57
CA TYR A 59 -39.41 -8.31 -28.34
C TYR A 59 -38.61 -7.95 -29.59
N GLY A 60 -38.19 -8.94 -30.39
CA GLY A 60 -37.54 -8.71 -31.68
C GLY A 60 -38.42 -7.92 -32.65
N PHE A 61 -39.70 -8.26 -32.72
CA PHE A 61 -40.69 -7.55 -33.54
C PHE A 61 -40.93 -6.12 -33.04
N LEU A 62 -41.16 -5.92 -31.73
CA LEU A 62 -41.33 -4.58 -31.15
C LEU A 62 -40.12 -3.69 -31.39
N LYS A 63 -38.91 -4.25 -31.30
CA LYS A 63 -37.65 -3.57 -31.63
C LYS A 63 -37.61 -3.17 -33.11
N GLU A 64 -37.95 -4.08 -34.02
CA GLU A 64 -37.91 -3.84 -35.48
C GLU A 64 -38.74 -2.61 -35.88
N PHE A 65 -39.93 -2.48 -35.27
CA PHE A 65 -40.84 -1.34 -35.48
C PHE A 65 -40.59 -0.16 -34.54
N LYS A 66 -39.52 -0.19 -33.73
CA LYS A 66 -39.13 0.89 -32.80
C LYS A 66 -40.28 1.32 -31.88
N TRP A 67 -41.09 0.36 -31.44
CA TRP A 67 -42.23 0.63 -30.58
C TRP A 67 -41.78 1.28 -29.26
N LYS A 68 -42.60 2.21 -28.76
CA LYS A 68 -42.41 2.86 -27.46
C LYS A 68 -43.73 2.94 -26.71
N PRO A 69 -43.72 2.79 -25.38
CA PRO A 69 -44.93 2.96 -24.59
C PRO A 69 -45.44 4.40 -24.63
N GLU A 70 -46.76 4.54 -24.54
CA GLU A 70 -47.41 5.84 -24.42
C GLU A 70 -47.06 6.48 -23.07
N ALA A 71 -46.78 7.79 -23.09
CA ALA A 71 -46.11 8.52 -22.02
C ALA A 71 -46.86 8.57 -20.67
N GLU A 72 -48.10 8.07 -20.59
CA GLU A 72 -48.93 8.10 -19.37
C GLU A 72 -48.76 6.86 -18.48
N VAL A 73 -48.09 5.81 -18.96
CA VAL A 73 -47.84 4.59 -18.16
C VAL A 73 -46.43 4.66 -17.55
N GLU A 74 -46.26 5.56 -16.59
CA GLU A 74 -45.04 5.63 -15.79
C GLU A 74 -44.93 4.42 -14.84
N GLY A 75 -43.93 3.56 -15.08
CA GLY A 75 -43.11 3.05 -13.99
C GLY A 75 -43.11 1.55 -13.68
N ASN A 76 -44.09 0.75 -14.16
CA ASN A 76 -44.20 -0.67 -13.77
C ASN A 76 -44.08 -1.64 -14.95
N TRP A 77 -43.12 -1.39 -15.85
CA TRP A 77 -42.83 -2.33 -16.92
C TRP A 77 -42.24 -3.61 -16.35
N LYS A 78 -42.81 -4.75 -16.72
CA LYS A 78 -42.25 -6.06 -16.40
C LYS A 78 -41.45 -6.58 -17.57
N ILE A 79 -40.31 -7.19 -17.27
CA ILE A 79 -39.40 -7.81 -18.21
C ILE A 79 -39.32 -9.30 -17.89
N TRP A 80 -39.34 -10.11 -18.93
CA TRP A 80 -39.24 -11.56 -18.79
C TRP A 80 -37.80 -11.97 -18.50
N ILE A 81 -37.59 -12.81 -17.50
CA ILE A 81 -36.30 -13.42 -17.16
C ILE A 81 -36.44 -14.93 -17.40
N PRO A 82 -35.79 -15.48 -18.44
CA PRO A 82 -35.76 -16.92 -18.69
C PRO A 82 -35.15 -17.71 -17.52
N ALA A 83 -35.57 -18.96 -17.33
CA ALA A 83 -34.93 -19.86 -16.38
C ALA A 83 -33.54 -20.30 -16.86
N GLU A 84 -32.63 -20.54 -15.91
CA GLU A 84 -31.24 -20.91 -16.18
C GLU A 84 -31.07 -22.35 -16.70
N ASP A 85 -32.05 -23.22 -16.43
CA ASP A 85 -32.02 -24.65 -16.78
C ASP A 85 -32.53 -24.96 -18.20
N GLY A 86 -32.89 -23.93 -18.98
CA GLY A 86 -33.44 -24.09 -20.32
C GLY A 86 -34.87 -24.64 -20.33
N SER A 87 -35.53 -24.75 -19.18
CA SER A 87 -36.97 -25.01 -19.12
C SER A 87 -37.77 -23.82 -19.68
N SER A 88 -38.96 -24.10 -20.20
CA SER A 88 -39.82 -23.06 -20.80
C SER A 88 -40.34 -22.03 -19.79
N GLN A 89 -40.18 -22.24 -18.48
CA GLN A 89 -40.82 -21.46 -17.42
C GLN A 89 -39.87 -20.43 -16.81
N GLY A 90 -39.93 -19.19 -17.28
CA GLY A 90 -39.25 -18.03 -16.70
C GLY A 90 -40.14 -17.25 -15.72
N LYS A 91 -39.73 -16.01 -15.40
CA LYS A 91 -40.49 -15.11 -14.51
C LYS A 91 -40.53 -13.67 -15.03
N TRP A 92 -41.65 -12.99 -14.80
CA TRP A 92 -41.79 -11.55 -15.03
C TRP A 92 -41.27 -10.76 -13.82
N VAL A 93 -40.34 -9.84 -14.06
CA VAL A 93 -39.68 -9.01 -13.05
C VAL A 93 -39.81 -7.53 -13.40
N ASP A 94 -39.96 -6.65 -12.42
CA ASP A 94 -39.99 -5.22 -12.67
C ASP A 94 -38.69 -4.72 -13.34
N SER A 95 -38.84 -3.85 -14.32
CA SER A 95 -37.76 -3.23 -15.09
C SER A 95 -36.73 -2.51 -14.22
N SER A 96 -37.15 -1.99 -13.05
CA SER A 96 -36.29 -1.36 -12.06
C SER A 96 -35.31 -2.33 -11.39
N LEU A 97 -35.60 -3.63 -11.40
CA LEU A 97 -34.73 -4.70 -10.91
C LEU A 97 -33.89 -5.32 -12.05
N CYS A 98 -33.95 -4.77 -13.25
CA CYS A 98 -33.18 -5.20 -14.40
C CYS A 98 -32.07 -4.20 -14.74
N ILE A 99 -30.94 -4.71 -15.22
CA ILE A 99 -29.83 -3.91 -15.75
C ILE A 99 -29.33 -4.52 -17.05
N ILE A 100 -28.85 -3.69 -17.96
CA ILE A 100 -28.35 -4.18 -19.25
C ILE A 100 -27.10 -5.04 -19.07
N LYS A 101 -26.13 -4.56 -18.30
CA LYS A 101 -24.85 -5.26 -18.08
C LYS A 101 -24.39 -5.14 -16.63
N ASP A 102 -24.36 -6.28 -15.93
CA ASP A 102 -23.49 -6.52 -14.79
C ASP A 102 -22.27 -7.32 -15.25
N LYS A 103 -21.14 -6.64 -15.44
CA LYS A 103 -19.90 -7.29 -15.90
C LYS A 103 -19.31 -8.25 -14.87
N ALA A 104 -19.74 -8.15 -13.61
CA ALA A 104 -19.05 -8.77 -12.50
C ALA A 104 -19.97 -9.67 -11.66
N HIS A 105 -21.26 -9.75 -12.02
CA HIS A 105 -22.30 -10.57 -11.38
C HIS A 105 -22.44 -10.35 -9.86
N HIS A 106 -21.89 -9.26 -9.32
CA HIS A 106 -21.94 -8.95 -7.89
C HIS A 106 -23.29 -8.42 -7.45
N PHE A 107 -24.15 -8.00 -8.38
CA PHE A 107 -25.52 -7.58 -8.06
C PHE A 107 -26.50 -8.74 -8.05
N ALA A 108 -26.13 -9.96 -8.42
CA ALA A 108 -27.00 -11.11 -8.19
C ALA A 108 -27.02 -11.44 -6.68
N PRO A 109 -28.20 -11.66 -6.05
CA PRO A 109 -29.54 -11.84 -6.63
C PRO A 109 -30.43 -10.57 -6.65
N ILE A 110 -29.86 -9.39 -6.38
CA ILE A 110 -30.57 -8.10 -6.28
C ILE A 110 -31.06 -7.62 -7.66
N LEU A 111 -30.21 -7.71 -8.69
CA LEU A 111 -30.51 -7.25 -10.04
C LEU A 111 -30.34 -8.38 -11.07
N PHE A 112 -31.21 -8.37 -12.09
CA PHE A 112 -31.13 -9.28 -13.22
C PHE A 112 -30.38 -8.63 -14.38
N SER A 113 -29.28 -9.26 -14.80
CA SER A 113 -28.47 -8.77 -15.92
C SER A 113 -29.00 -9.31 -17.25
N LEU A 114 -29.59 -8.44 -18.07
CA LEU A 114 -30.28 -8.85 -19.30
C LEU A 114 -29.34 -9.39 -20.39
N ASN A 115 -28.06 -8.98 -20.40
CA ASN A 115 -27.05 -9.52 -21.32
C ASN A 115 -26.81 -11.04 -21.18
N MET A 116 -27.22 -11.64 -20.05
CA MET A 116 -27.12 -13.08 -19.84
C MET A 116 -28.23 -13.86 -20.55
N TYR A 117 -29.36 -13.19 -20.82
CA TYR A 117 -30.57 -13.85 -21.30
C TYR A 117 -30.95 -13.46 -22.74
N TYR A 118 -30.53 -12.27 -23.17
CA TYR A 118 -30.90 -11.66 -24.44
C TYR A 118 -29.69 -11.32 -25.30
N GLU A 119 -29.87 -11.37 -26.61
CA GLU A 119 -28.84 -11.01 -27.59
C GLU A 119 -28.46 -9.52 -27.47
N ASN A 120 -27.18 -9.22 -27.74
CA ASN A 120 -26.63 -7.86 -27.63
C ASN A 120 -27.43 -6.83 -28.45
N ASP A 121 -28.01 -7.26 -29.56
CA ASP A 121 -28.80 -6.43 -30.45
C ASP A 121 -30.14 -5.98 -29.82
N LEU A 122 -30.67 -6.71 -28.85
CA LEU A 122 -31.93 -6.40 -28.18
C LEU A 122 -31.74 -5.53 -26.93
N LEU A 123 -30.53 -5.51 -26.35
CA LEU A 123 -30.24 -4.76 -25.13
C LEU A 123 -30.54 -3.25 -25.20
N PRO A 124 -30.19 -2.51 -26.29
CA PRO A 124 -30.50 -1.09 -26.38
C PRO A 124 -32.01 -0.81 -26.42
N PHE A 125 -32.80 -1.76 -26.93
CA PHE A 125 -34.25 -1.64 -26.95
C PHE A 125 -34.82 -1.64 -25.52
N PHE A 126 -34.31 -2.50 -24.63
CA PHE A 126 -34.76 -2.53 -23.24
C PHE A 126 -34.49 -1.21 -22.50
N SER A 127 -33.31 -0.61 -22.72
CA SER A 127 -32.97 0.66 -22.09
C SER A 127 -33.81 1.83 -22.63
N SER A 128 -33.99 1.89 -23.95
CA SER A 128 -34.72 2.99 -24.59
C SER A 128 -36.24 2.92 -24.47
N THR A 129 -36.80 1.72 -24.27
CA THR A 129 -38.25 1.47 -24.29
C THR A 129 -38.82 1.27 -22.89
N PHE A 130 -38.15 0.47 -22.06
CA PHE A 130 -38.63 0.13 -20.71
C PHE A 130 -37.85 0.84 -19.60
N GLY A 131 -36.94 1.75 -19.94
CA GLY A 131 -36.16 2.53 -18.97
C GLY A 131 -35.16 1.69 -18.18
N VAL A 132 -34.75 0.53 -18.69
CA VAL A 132 -33.76 -0.32 -18.02
C VAL A 132 -32.41 0.39 -17.94
N LEU A 133 -31.84 0.41 -16.74
CA LEU A 133 -30.56 1.07 -16.49
C LEU A 133 -29.42 0.33 -17.21
N GLU A 134 -28.55 1.10 -17.88
CA GLU A 134 -27.38 0.52 -18.54
C GLU A 134 -26.37 -0.07 -17.53
N SER A 135 -26.24 0.60 -16.38
CA SER A 135 -25.35 0.21 -15.30
C SER A 135 -25.96 0.52 -13.93
N PRO A 136 -25.56 -0.21 -12.87
CA PRO A 136 -26.03 0.04 -11.51
C PRO A 136 -25.72 1.47 -11.02
N SER A 137 -26.70 2.11 -10.39
CA SER A 137 -26.58 3.43 -9.75
C SER A 137 -26.10 3.33 -8.29
N THR A 138 -25.74 4.47 -7.69
CA THR A 138 -25.30 4.54 -6.28
C THR A 138 -26.29 3.91 -5.30
N SER A 139 -27.60 4.06 -5.54
CA SER A 139 -28.64 3.45 -4.68
C SER A 139 -28.54 1.93 -4.67
N HIS A 140 -28.21 1.30 -5.80
CA HIS A 140 -28.01 -0.14 -5.89
C HIS A 140 -26.76 -0.59 -5.11
N TYR A 141 -25.66 0.17 -5.19
CA TYR A 141 -24.47 -0.12 -4.38
C TYR A 141 -24.78 -0.03 -2.88
N LEU A 142 -25.58 0.95 -2.45
CA LEU A 142 -26.03 1.05 -1.06
C LEU A 142 -26.95 -0.12 -0.65
N GLN A 143 -27.78 -0.64 -1.56
CA GLN A 143 -28.58 -1.84 -1.31
C GLN A 143 -27.70 -3.07 -1.10
N ILE A 144 -26.68 -3.30 -1.93
CA ILE A 144 -25.66 -4.35 -1.71
C ILE A 144 -25.07 -4.18 -0.31
N TRP A 145 -24.66 -2.97 0.04
CA TRP A 145 -24.06 -2.69 1.34
C TRP A 145 -25.00 -3.05 2.49
N SER A 146 -26.28 -2.65 2.40
CA SER A 146 -27.28 -2.97 3.41
C SER A 146 -27.53 -4.48 3.54
N LEU A 147 -27.44 -5.23 2.45
CA LEU A 147 -27.53 -6.69 2.47
C LEU A 147 -26.32 -7.31 3.16
N TRP A 148 -25.11 -6.82 2.89
CA TRP A 148 -23.92 -7.25 3.63
C TRP A 148 -24.01 -6.92 5.11
N GLU A 149 -24.54 -5.75 5.49
CA GLU A 149 -24.73 -5.37 6.90
C GLU A 149 -25.79 -6.23 7.62
N SER A 150 -26.82 -6.68 6.90
CA SER A 150 -27.92 -7.52 7.42
C SER A 150 -27.51 -8.97 7.69
N LYS A 151 -26.51 -9.49 6.96
CA LYS A 151 -26.02 -10.85 7.13
C LYS A 151 -25.05 -10.90 8.31
N GLU A 152 -25.52 -11.48 9.41
CA GLU A 152 -24.70 -11.70 10.60
C GLU A 152 -23.54 -12.65 10.27
N ASN A 153 -22.30 -12.26 10.62
CA ASN A 153 -21.05 -13.00 10.35
C ASN A 153 -20.70 -13.25 8.87
N HIS A 154 -21.21 -12.47 7.92
CA HIS A 154 -20.75 -12.55 6.54
C HIS A 154 -19.30 -12.05 6.41
N GLU A 155 -18.41 -12.95 5.97
CA GLU A 155 -17.08 -12.59 5.51
C GLU A 155 -17.17 -12.01 4.10
N ILE A 156 -16.69 -10.77 3.95
CA ILE A 156 -16.63 -10.09 2.66
C ILE A 156 -15.29 -10.40 2.00
N SER A 157 -15.35 -10.88 0.76
CA SER A 157 -14.13 -11.13 -0.01
C SER A 157 -13.43 -9.82 -0.40
N ASP A 158 -12.12 -9.90 -0.66
CA ASP A 158 -11.37 -8.74 -1.16
C ASP A 158 -11.90 -8.23 -2.51
N VAL A 159 -12.47 -9.12 -3.33
CA VAL A 159 -13.05 -8.78 -4.64
C VAL A 159 -14.33 -7.95 -4.47
N GLU A 160 -15.20 -8.33 -3.53
CA GLU A 160 -16.41 -7.58 -3.19
C GLU A 160 -16.09 -6.21 -2.61
N CYS A 161 -15.13 -6.14 -1.68
CA CYS A 161 -14.63 -4.86 -1.16
C CYS A 161 -14.09 -3.97 -2.30
N CYS A 162 -13.26 -4.54 -3.19
CA CYS A 162 -12.72 -3.81 -4.33
C CYS A 162 -13.82 -3.31 -5.26
N PHE A 163 -14.81 -4.15 -5.54
CA PHE A 163 -15.93 -3.81 -6.40
C PHE A 163 -16.69 -2.58 -5.90
N PHE A 164 -17.06 -2.57 -4.61
CA PHE A 164 -17.76 -1.46 -4.00
C PHE A 164 -16.88 -0.19 -3.98
N TRP A 165 -15.66 -0.28 -3.44
CA TRP A 165 -14.80 0.90 -3.29
C TRP A 165 -14.28 1.45 -4.62
N ALA A 166 -14.10 0.62 -5.65
CA ALA A 166 -13.73 1.09 -6.99
C ALA A 166 -14.83 1.98 -7.59
N TYR A 167 -16.10 1.63 -7.40
CA TYR A 167 -17.22 2.46 -7.85
C TYR A 167 -17.26 3.80 -7.09
N ILE A 168 -17.17 3.74 -5.76
CA ILE A 168 -17.20 4.94 -4.91
C ILE A 168 -16.05 5.89 -5.25
N LEU A 169 -14.82 5.38 -5.41
CA LEU A 169 -13.66 6.19 -5.76
C LEU A 169 -13.74 6.79 -7.17
N LYS A 170 -14.36 6.08 -8.12
CA LYS A 170 -14.54 6.57 -9.49
C LYS A 170 -15.54 7.72 -9.57
N ASN A 171 -16.59 7.68 -8.75
CA ASN A 171 -17.71 8.63 -8.83
C ASN A 171 -17.75 9.62 -7.66
N TRP A 172 -16.69 9.68 -6.83
CA TRP A 172 -16.66 10.46 -5.59
C TRP A 172 -17.08 11.92 -5.79
N ASN A 173 -18.13 12.33 -5.10
CA ASN A 173 -18.66 13.70 -5.06
C ASN A 173 -19.37 13.94 -3.71
N THR A 174 -19.84 15.17 -3.48
CA THR A 174 -20.52 15.55 -2.22
C THR A 174 -21.81 14.78 -1.98
N GLU A 175 -22.58 14.47 -3.03
CA GLU A 175 -23.84 13.72 -2.92
C GLU A 175 -23.60 12.28 -2.46
N ILE A 176 -22.58 11.61 -3.01
CA ILE A 176 -22.18 10.26 -2.60
C ILE A 176 -21.62 10.29 -1.18
N GLU A 177 -20.80 11.29 -0.84
CA GLU A 177 -20.28 11.42 0.51
C GLU A 177 -21.40 11.53 1.55
N ASP A 178 -22.40 12.38 1.31
CA ASP A 178 -23.56 12.54 2.20
C ASP A 178 -24.43 11.29 2.26
N ALA A 179 -24.67 10.65 1.10
CA ALA A 179 -25.39 9.39 1.03
C ALA A 179 -24.68 8.28 1.82
N LEU A 180 -23.36 8.17 1.70
CA LEU A 180 -22.58 7.19 2.45
C LEU A 180 -22.54 7.51 3.94
N LYS A 181 -22.36 8.78 4.33
CA LYS A 181 -22.38 9.19 5.75
C LYS A 181 -23.69 8.84 6.45
N LYS A 182 -24.81 8.98 5.74
CA LYS A 182 -26.16 8.68 6.24
C LYS A 182 -26.43 7.19 6.34
N ASN A 183 -25.95 6.39 5.38
CA ASN A 183 -26.32 4.98 5.26
C ASN A 183 -25.26 3.99 5.78
N LEU A 184 -23.96 4.34 5.75
CA LEU A 184 -22.88 3.47 6.24
C LEU A 184 -22.65 3.67 7.73
N VAL A 185 -23.07 2.67 8.50
CA VAL A 185 -22.77 2.55 9.93
C VAL A 185 -21.50 1.72 10.12
N LYS A 186 -21.34 0.66 9.33
CA LYS A 186 -20.18 -0.24 9.37
C LYS A 186 -19.24 0.03 8.21
N VAL A 187 -17.98 -0.36 8.39
CA VAL A 187 -16.92 -0.32 7.37
C VAL A 187 -16.19 -1.66 7.34
N PRO A 188 -15.62 -2.06 6.19
CA PRO A 188 -14.93 -3.32 6.08
C PRO A 188 -13.60 -3.23 6.83
N THR A 189 -13.32 -4.24 7.62
CA THR A 189 -12.15 -4.34 8.50
C THR A 189 -11.42 -5.62 8.17
N MET A 190 -10.09 -5.55 8.10
CA MET A 190 -9.25 -6.74 7.97
C MET A 190 -9.14 -7.46 9.31
N LEU A 191 -9.45 -8.75 9.34
CA LEU A 191 -9.24 -9.59 10.51
C LEU A 191 -7.78 -10.05 10.60
N PRO A 192 -7.21 -10.21 11.82
CA PRO A 192 -5.86 -10.73 12.00
C PRO A 192 -5.68 -12.16 11.48
N GLU A 193 -6.73 -12.98 11.53
CA GLU A 193 -6.75 -14.39 11.15
C GLU A 193 -6.96 -14.61 9.63
N GLY A 194 -7.16 -13.52 8.87
CA GLY A 194 -7.59 -13.54 7.47
C GLY A 194 -9.09 -13.29 7.31
N GLY A 195 -9.50 -12.79 6.14
CA GLY A 195 -10.88 -12.42 5.86
C GLY A 195 -11.26 -10.98 6.27
N ASN A 196 -12.37 -10.48 5.71
CA ASN A 196 -12.85 -9.13 6.00
C ASN A 196 -14.25 -9.18 6.60
N ARG A 197 -14.52 -8.30 7.57
CA ARG A 197 -15.84 -8.20 8.21
C ARG A 197 -16.27 -6.74 8.36
N LEU A 198 -17.58 -6.50 8.30
CA LEU A 198 -18.16 -5.20 8.60
C LEU A 198 -18.20 -4.94 10.10
N VAL A 199 -17.54 -3.86 10.52
CA VAL A 199 -17.47 -3.41 11.91
C VAL A 199 -17.91 -1.96 11.98
N ASN A 200 -18.59 -1.54 13.07
CA ASN A 200 -19.01 -0.15 13.20
C ASN A 200 -17.80 0.79 13.09
N LYS A 201 -17.97 1.88 12.34
CA LYS A 201 -16.90 2.86 12.05
C LYS A 201 -16.20 3.43 13.30
N GLU A 202 -16.86 3.40 14.46
CA GLU A 202 -16.33 3.90 15.74
C GLU A 202 -15.25 2.99 16.35
N HIS A 203 -15.30 1.68 16.05
CA HIS A 203 -14.37 0.67 16.55
C HIS A 203 -13.17 0.43 15.61
N VAL A 204 -13.11 1.12 14.48
CA VAL A 204 -12.10 0.90 13.42
C VAL A 204 -11.25 2.15 13.25
N PHE A 205 -9.97 1.96 12.92
CA PHE A 205 -9.03 3.05 12.68
C PHE A 205 -8.52 3.07 11.25
N VAL A 206 -8.28 4.29 10.73
CA VAL A 206 -7.50 4.50 9.51
C VAL A 206 -6.01 4.43 9.87
N PRO A 207 -5.23 3.50 9.29
CA PRO A 207 -3.80 3.35 9.56
C PRO A 207 -3.00 4.43 8.79
N ASP A 208 -3.16 5.68 9.19
CA ASP A 208 -2.52 6.84 8.54
C ASP A 208 -1.02 6.98 8.88
N ASP A 209 -0.57 6.33 9.95
CA ASP A 209 0.83 6.23 10.36
C ASP A 209 1.26 4.76 10.42
N LEU A 210 2.18 4.38 9.53
CA LEU A 210 2.69 3.01 9.42
C LEU A 210 3.52 2.59 10.65
N TRP A 211 4.22 3.52 11.28
CA TRP A 211 5.03 3.24 12.46
C TRP A 211 4.11 2.93 13.65
N LEU A 212 3.11 3.79 13.90
CA LEU A 212 2.08 3.53 14.91
C LEU A 212 1.32 2.23 14.61
N LYS A 213 0.96 1.98 13.35
CA LYS A 213 0.32 0.72 12.95
C LYS A 213 1.15 -0.48 13.39
N ASN A 214 2.44 -0.49 13.05
CA ASN A 214 3.34 -1.59 13.37
C ASN A 214 3.48 -1.81 14.89
N ILE A 215 3.49 -0.75 15.69
CA ILE A 215 3.57 -0.84 17.16
C ILE A 215 2.39 -1.60 17.75
N PHE A 216 1.18 -1.28 17.30
CA PHE A 216 -0.02 -1.91 17.84
C PHE A 216 -0.24 -3.33 17.29
N LEU A 217 0.41 -3.70 16.18
CA LEU A 217 0.36 -5.05 15.60
C LEU A 217 1.23 -6.10 16.32
N VAL A 218 2.25 -5.70 17.10
CA VAL A 218 3.24 -6.63 17.70
C VAL A 218 2.67 -7.46 18.88
N GLY A 219 1.39 -7.31 19.28
CA GLY A 219 0.79 -8.02 20.42
C GLY A 219 -0.51 -8.76 20.09
N GLY A 220 -0.95 -9.63 21.01
CA GLY A 220 -2.19 -10.42 20.85
C GLY A 220 -3.47 -9.58 20.76
N ASP A 221 -3.48 -8.41 21.41
CA ASP A 221 -4.57 -7.43 21.31
C ASP A 221 -4.26 -6.38 20.24
N SER A 222 -4.65 -6.65 18.99
CA SER A 222 -4.48 -5.71 17.87
C SER A 222 -5.76 -4.91 17.61
N PRO A 223 -5.67 -3.59 17.34
CA PRO A 223 -6.83 -2.79 16.98
C PRO A 223 -7.31 -3.14 15.56
N SER A 224 -8.61 -2.98 15.34
CA SER A 224 -9.23 -3.15 14.04
C SER A 224 -8.86 -2.00 13.08
N PHE A 225 -8.30 -2.35 11.93
CA PHE A 225 -7.97 -1.40 10.87
C PHE A 225 -8.91 -1.55 9.68
N VAL A 226 -9.22 -0.42 9.04
CA VAL A 226 -10.01 -0.42 7.81
C VAL A 226 -9.35 -1.29 6.75
N TRP A 227 -10.19 -1.93 5.94
CA TRP A 227 -9.73 -2.72 4.81
C TRP A 227 -8.97 -1.87 3.80
N SER A 228 -7.86 -2.42 3.31
CA SER A 228 -7.07 -1.87 2.22
C SER A 228 -6.62 -2.97 1.27
N PRO A 229 -6.57 -2.72 -0.05
CA PRO A 229 -6.11 -3.72 -1.00
C PRO A 229 -4.61 -4.00 -0.77
N ASN A 230 -4.28 -5.25 -0.43
CA ASN A 230 -2.90 -5.68 -0.18
C ASN A 230 -2.26 -6.40 -1.38
N SER A 231 -3.04 -6.72 -2.42
CA SER A 231 -2.57 -7.44 -3.61
C SER A 231 -2.42 -6.51 -4.81
N SER A 232 -1.34 -6.70 -5.58
CA SER A 232 -1.08 -6.00 -6.85
C SER A 232 -2.19 -6.20 -7.89
N ILE A 233 -2.98 -7.27 -7.76
CA ILE A 233 -4.11 -7.61 -8.63
C ILE A 233 -5.29 -6.63 -8.42
N LEU A 234 -5.40 -6.02 -7.23
CA LEU A 234 -6.51 -5.14 -6.83
C LEU A 234 -6.16 -3.64 -6.96
N SER A 235 -5.21 -3.32 -7.83
CA SER A 235 -4.64 -1.97 -8.02
C SER A 235 -5.62 -0.88 -8.46
N VAL A 236 -6.86 -1.24 -8.81
CA VAL A 236 -7.94 -0.31 -9.16
C VAL A 236 -8.26 0.63 -7.98
N VAL A 237 -8.17 0.12 -6.75
CA VAL A 237 -8.45 0.89 -5.53
C VAL A 237 -7.13 1.41 -4.96
N ASN A 238 -6.91 2.73 -5.03
CA ASN A 238 -5.72 3.32 -4.44
C ASN A 238 -5.90 3.48 -2.90
N PRO A 239 -5.05 2.85 -2.07
CA PRO A 239 -5.20 2.92 -0.61
C PRO A 239 -5.23 4.34 -0.04
N ARG A 240 -4.45 5.28 -0.61
CA ARG A 240 -4.41 6.67 -0.11
C ARG A 240 -5.72 7.41 -0.37
N LYS A 241 -6.32 7.21 -1.55
CA LYS A 241 -7.63 7.79 -1.87
C LYS A 241 -8.72 7.16 -1.01
N LEU A 242 -8.64 5.84 -0.79
CA LEU A 242 -9.56 5.13 0.08
C LEU A 242 -9.48 5.60 1.54
N PHE A 243 -8.28 5.83 2.08
CA PHE A 243 -8.12 6.37 3.43
C PHE A 243 -8.68 7.79 3.58
N ALA A 244 -8.57 8.62 2.54
CA ALA A 244 -9.23 9.93 2.52
C ALA A 244 -10.76 9.81 2.54
N VAL A 245 -11.31 8.83 1.82
CA VAL A 245 -12.75 8.51 1.88
C VAL A 245 -13.15 8.07 3.28
N TYR A 246 -12.43 7.14 3.91
CA TYR A 246 -12.75 6.71 5.28
C TYR A 246 -12.67 7.86 6.30
N ASP A 247 -11.69 8.75 6.18
CA ASP A 247 -11.59 9.97 7.00
C ASP A 247 -12.82 10.87 6.79
N ALA A 248 -13.26 11.06 5.55
CA ALA A 248 -14.48 11.81 5.24
C ALA A 248 -15.75 11.15 5.82
N LEU A 249 -15.82 9.81 5.83
CA LEU A 249 -16.93 9.04 6.45
C LEU A 249 -16.93 9.10 7.99
N GLY A 250 -15.90 9.68 8.61
CA GLY A 250 -15.80 9.87 10.05
C GLY A 250 -15.06 8.76 10.79
N VAL A 251 -14.34 7.88 10.08
CA VAL A 251 -13.47 6.88 10.72
C VAL A 251 -12.27 7.59 11.36
N ARG A 252 -11.95 7.26 12.61
CA ARG A 252 -10.87 7.93 13.34
C ARG A 252 -9.49 7.54 12.78
N LYS A 253 -8.62 8.54 12.60
CA LYS A 253 -7.20 8.33 12.30
C LYS A 253 -6.46 7.75 13.50
N LEU A 254 -5.58 6.78 13.25
CA LEU A 254 -4.76 6.17 14.29
C LEU A 254 -3.88 7.24 14.97
N SER A 255 -3.22 8.11 14.19
CA SER A 255 -2.35 9.17 14.71
C SER A 255 -3.04 10.11 15.70
N LYS A 256 -4.34 10.36 15.52
CA LYS A 256 -5.15 11.24 16.38
C LYS A 256 -5.71 10.53 17.61
N ALA A 257 -5.88 9.21 17.55
CA ALA A 257 -6.47 8.42 18.64
C ALA A 257 -5.44 7.97 19.69
N VAL A 258 -4.15 7.99 19.33
CA VAL A 258 -3.08 7.51 20.19
C VAL A 258 -2.57 8.63 21.11
N ASN A 259 -2.64 8.38 22.42
CA ASN A 259 -2.05 9.22 23.44
C ASN A 259 -0.64 8.75 23.77
N ARG A 260 0.28 9.71 23.96
CA ARG A 260 1.67 9.47 24.37
C ARG A 260 1.86 9.91 25.81
N SER A 261 2.42 9.05 26.64
CA SER A 261 2.82 9.38 28.02
C SER A 261 4.18 8.77 28.35
N ILE A 262 4.94 9.41 29.22
CA ILE A 262 6.21 8.87 29.73
C ILE A 262 5.91 7.88 30.85
N THR A 263 6.51 6.69 30.78
CA THR A 263 6.59 5.75 31.90
C THR A 263 7.94 5.96 32.58
N PHE A 264 7.96 6.61 33.74
CA PHE A 264 9.21 6.73 34.50
C PHE A 264 9.48 5.42 35.27
N GLN A 265 10.60 4.76 34.98
CA GLN A 265 11.19 3.81 35.91
C GLN A 265 12.08 4.58 36.88
N GLN A 266 11.56 4.76 38.09
CA GLN A 266 12.21 5.28 39.30
C GLN A 266 12.54 6.79 39.36
N SER A 267 12.07 7.36 40.46
CA SER A 267 12.43 8.66 41.02
C SER A 267 13.91 8.69 41.42
N LEU A 268 14.77 9.18 40.53
CA LEU A 268 16.10 9.66 40.85
C LEU A 268 16.24 11.07 40.30
N GLU A 269 16.73 11.97 41.15
CA GLU A 269 16.81 13.42 41.00
C GLU A 269 17.14 13.84 39.56
N GLN A 270 16.10 14.25 38.83
CA GLN A 270 16.22 14.79 37.48
C GLN A 270 16.82 16.19 37.57
N SER A 271 18.13 16.28 37.67
CA SER A 271 18.84 17.56 37.58
C SER A 271 18.78 18.07 36.14
N GLU A 272 18.33 19.32 35.97
CA GLU A 272 18.40 20.00 34.68
C GLU A 272 19.86 20.11 34.24
N LYS A 273 20.16 19.66 33.02
CA LYS A 273 21.51 19.69 32.46
C LYS A 273 21.65 20.88 31.51
N ALA A 274 22.02 22.02 32.09
CA ALA A 274 22.27 23.26 31.33
C ALA A 274 23.32 23.08 30.21
N ASP A 275 24.31 22.21 30.41
CA ASP A 275 25.36 21.94 29.42
C ASP A 275 24.83 21.16 28.20
N LEU A 276 23.93 20.19 28.41
CA LEU A 276 23.28 19.46 27.33
C LEU A 276 22.35 20.38 26.52
N LYS A 277 21.62 21.26 27.21
CA LYS A 277 20.81 22.29 26.55
C LYS A 277 21.65 23.15 25.61
N LYS A 278 22.82 23.62 26.06
CA LYS A 278 23.75 24.40 25.21
C LYS A 278 24.30 23.61 24.03
N LYS A 279 24.52 22.29 24.16
CA LYS A 279 25.03 21.42 23.09
C LYS A 279 24.00 21.09 21.99
N LEU A 280 22.72 21.13 22.34
CA LEU A 280 21.62 20.69 21.48
C LEU A 280 20.82 21.85 20.89
N ILE A 281 20.44 22.82 21.72
CA ILE A 281 19.68 24.01 21.29
C ILE A 281 20.67 25.11 20.92
N VAL A 282 21.35 24.90 19.79
CA VAL A 282 22.41 25.77 19.26
C VAL A 282 21.84 26.77 18.24
N LYS A 283 22.59 27.86 18.01
CA LYS A 283 22.24 28.91 17.03
C LYS A 283 21.83 28.34 15.67
N GLY A 284 22.62 27.41 15.11
CA GLY A 284 22.32 26.82 13.80
C GLY A 284 21.01 26.02 13.76
N LEU A 285 20.59 25.38 14.86
CA LEU A 285 19.29 24.71 14.94
C LEU A 285 18.15 25.74 14.92
N ILE A 286 18.33 26.84 15.66
CA ILE A 286 17.35 27.91 15.71
C ILE A 286 17.21 28.57 14.35
N GLU A 287 18.31 28.84 13.64
CA GLU A 287 18.30 29.35 12.26
C GLU A 287 17.55 28.42 11.31
N ILE A 288 17.79 27.10 11.38
CA ILE A 288 17.05 26.12 10.57
C ILE A 288 15.55 26.21 10.83
N VAL A 289 15.13 26.12 12.09
CA VAL A 289 13.72 26.13 12.47
C VAL A 289 13.07 27.44 12.05
N LEU A 290 13.72 28.56 12.36
CA LEU A 290 13.17 29.88 12.16
C LEU A 290 13.04 30.20 10.67
N GLY A 291 14.08 29.95 9.87
CA GLY A 291 14.02 30.12 8.42
C GLY A 291 12.98 29.21 7.77
N PHE A 292 12.86 27.97 8.23
CA PHE A 292 11.84 27.05 7.72
C PHE A 292 10.42 27.55 8.01
N LEU A 293 10.15 28.00 9.23
CA LEU A 293 8.86 28.58 9.62
C LEU A 293 8.53 29.85 8.81
N ALA A 294 9.54 30.68 8.51
CA ALA A 294 9.36 31.86 7.68
C ALA A 294 9.08 31.53 6.21
N CYS A 295 9.92 30.71 5.57
CA CYS A 295 9.92 30.55 4.12
C CYS A 295 9.06 29.38 3.60
N LYS A 296 8.89 28.30 4.38
CA LYS A 296 8.09 27.13 3.94
C LYS A 296 6.68 27.19 4.50
N ILE A 297 6.52 27.57 5.77
CA ILE A 297 5.20 27.69 6.41
C ILE A 297 4.55 29.05 6.17
N HIS A 298 5.35 30.11 5.94
CA HIS A 298 4.85 31.49 5.88
C HIS A 298 4.20 31.93 7.20
N MET A 299 4.77 31.47 8.31
CA MET A 299 4.27 31.76 9.65
C MET A 299 4.50 33.24 10.02
N PRO A 300 3.49 33.94 10.57
CA PRO A 300 3.64 35.31 11.04
C PRO A 300 4.74 35.43 12.08
N LYS A 301 5.47 36.57 12.08
CA LYS A 301 6.61 36.81 12.97
C LYS A 301 6.33 36.48 14.44
N LYS A 302 5.22 36.97 14.99
CA LYS A 302 4.87 36.76 16.40
C LYS A 302 4.74 35.27 16.75
N GLU A 303 4.05 34.51 15.90
CA GLU A 303 3.84 33.06 16.08
C GLU A 303 5.14 32.28 15.94
N ARG A 304 5.98 32.65 14.96
CA ARG A 304 7.32 32.08 14.78
C ARG A 304 8.21 32.33 15.99
N ASP A 305 8.23 33.56 16.50
CA ASP A 305 8.98 33.93 17.70
C ASP A 305 8.47 33.16 18.93
N ASP A 306 7.16 33.01 19.07
CA ASP A 306 6.54 32.21 20.15
C ASP A 306 6.99 30.74 20.06
N ALA A 307 6.98 30.16 18.86
CA ALA A 307 7.41 28.79 18.61
C ALA A 307 8.89 28.59 18.95
N VAL A 308 9.78 29.49 18.49
CA VAL A 308 11.21 29.41 18.79
C VAL A 308 11.48 29.67 20.27
N ARG A 309 10.75 30.59 20.93
CA ARG A 309 10.83 30.77 22.38
C ARG A 309 10.46 29.50 23.14
N SER A 310 9.50 28.73 22.64
CA SER A 310 9.15 27.43 23.25
C SER A 310 10.32 26.43 23.20
N LEU A 311 11.14 26.47 22.14
CA LEU A 311 12.33 25.63 21.95
C LEU A 311 13.51 26.10 22.81
N VAL A 312 13.76 27.42 22.83
CA VAL A 312 14.86 28.02 23.61
C VAL A 312 14.63 27.88 25.12
N ASN A 313 13.37 27.95 25.56
CA ASN A 313 12.99 27.83 26.96
C ASN A 313 12.74 26.39 27.43
N LEU A 314 13.12 25.37 26.65
CA LEU A 314 13.05 23.99 27.11
C LEU A 314 14.01 23.73 28.26
N SER A 315 13.55 22.98 29.25
CA SER A 315 14.42 22.37 30.26
C SER A 315 14.82 20.98 29.79
N VAL A 316 16.13 20.74 29.71
CA VAL A 316 16.69 19.49 29.19
C VAL A 316 17.09 18.62 30.38
N PHE A 317 16.52 17.42 30.43
CA PHE A 317 16.75 16.43 31.46
C PHE A 317 17.44 15.20 30.87
N GLU A 318 18.43 14.70 31.58
CA GLU A 318 19.12 13.46 31.25
C GLU A 318 18.51 12.31 32.04
N ASN A 319 18.25 11.20 31.37
CA ASN A 319 17.74 9.99 31.98
C ASN A 319 18.80 8.88 31.97
N ASN A 320 18.97 8.18 33.10
CA ASN A 320 19.85 7.03 33.21
C ASN A 320 19.12 5.80 32.65
N GLY A 321 19.07 5.67 31.31
CA GLY A 321 18.45 4.56 30.60
C GLY A 321 17.37 5.00 29.62
N ASP A 322 16.90 4.05 28.81
CA ASP A 322 15.94 4.30 27.75
C ASP A 322 14.65 4.94 28.27
N ILE A 323 14.15 5.94 27.54
CA ILE A 323 12.91 6.63 27.91
C ILE A 323 11.75 5.74 27.47
N GLY A 324 11.14 5.04 28.43
CA GLY A 324 9.91 4.29 28.19
C GLY A 324 8.78 5.24 27.83
N VAL A 325 8.36 5.24 26.57
CA VAL A 325 7.18 5.97 26.10
C VAL A 325 6.03 4.99 25.93
N SER A 326 4.98 5.18 26.72
CA SER A 326 3.74 4.45 26.63
C SER A 326 2.83 5.09 25.59
N TYR A 327 2.53 4.32 24.55
CA TYR A 327 1.53 4.60 23.53
C TYR A 327 0.22 3.95 23.96
N GLN A 328 -0.79 4.77 24.22
CA GLN A 328 -2.09 4.34 24.71
C GLN A 328 -3.14 4.61 23.64
N LEU A 329 -3.79 3.56 23.16
CA LEU A 329 -4.90 3.64 22.23
C LEU A 329 -6.19 3.27 22.96
N HIS A 330 -7.10 4.24 23.07
CA HIS A 330 -8.41 4.03 23.66
C HIS A 330 -9.40 3.56 22.59
N LEU A 331 -9.90 2.34 22.76
CA LEU A 331 -10.93 1.75 21.92
C LEU A 331 -12.31 2.29 22.34
N ALA A 332 -13.28 2.25 21.42
CA ALA A 332 -14.64 2.71 21.70
C ALA A 332 -15.42 1.81 22.68
N ASP A 333 -14.96 0.56 22.90
CA ASP A 333 -15.51 -0.37 23.91
C ASP A 333 -14.95 -0.13 25.33
N GLY A 334 -14.17 0.94 25.52
CA GLY A 334 -13.54 1.28 26.80
C GLY A 334 -12.22 0.56 27.08
N ARG A 335 -11.82 -0.42 26.25
CA ARG A 335 -10.50 -1.06 26.37
C ARG A 335 -9.40 -0.07 26.00
N CYS A 336 -8.24 -0.20 26.65
CA CYS A 336 -7.05 0.59 26.35
C CYS A 336 -5.90 -0.33 26.00
N ILE A 337 -5.43 -0.25 24.75
CA ILE A 337 -4.24 -0.97 24.32
C ILE A 337 -3.03 -0.11 24.65
N LYS A 338 -2.15 -0.62 25.51
CA LYS A 338 -0.89 0.04 25.85
C LYS A 338 0.28 -0.68 25.18
N ARG A 339 1.21 0.10 24.64
CA ARG A 339 2.48 -0.36 24.07
C ARG A 339 3.60 0.51 24.58
N GLU A 340 4.64 -0.09 25.12
CA GLU A 340 5.81 0.63 25.62
C GLU A 340 6.93 0.51 24.60
N ILE A 341 7.55 1.64 24.29
CA ILE A 341 8.67 1.73 23.36
C ILE A 341 9.74 2.59 24.00
N GLU A 342 10.96 2.09 23.90
CA GLU A 342 12.16 2.80 24.30
C GLU A 342 12.52 3.87 23.27
N LYS A 343 12.61 5.12 23.73
CA LYS A 343 13.08 6.26 22.95
C LYS A 343 14.33 6.87 23.57
N LEU A 344 15.17 7.43 22.70
CA LEU A 344 16.36 8.19 23.12
C LEU A 344 16.06 9.66 23.40
N VAL A 345 15.01 10.21 22.79
CA VAL A 345 14.58 11.60 22.94
C VAL A 345 13.07 11.63 23.02
N PHE A 346 12.55 12.41 23.97
CA PHE A 346 11.12 12.68 24.09
C PHE A 346 10.88 14.13 24.49
N TRP A 347 10.03 14.82 23.73
CA TRP A 347 9.62 16.18 24.08
C TRP A 347 8.20 16.21 24.64
N ASP A 348 8.09 16.45 25.95
CA ASP A 348 6.80 16.78 26.58
C ASP A 348 6.46 18.26 26.36
N LYS A 349 5.57 18.51 25.40
CA LYS A 349 5.07 19.85 25.10
C LYS A 349 4.32 20.49 26.26
N LYS A 350 3.61 19.71 27.08
CA LYS A 350 2.78 20.24 28.19
C LYS A 350 3.66 20.79 29.30
N SER A 351 4.72 20.08 29.65
CA SER A 351 5.65 20.49 30.69
C SER A 351 6.85 21.29 30.17
N ARG A 352 7.01 21.43 28.85
CA ARG A 352 8.18 22.06 28.19
C ARG A 352 9.51 21.41 28.57
N LYS A 353 9.47 20.09 28.79
CA LYS A 353 10.64 19.29 29.17
C LYS A 353 11.08 18.42 28.01
N LEU A 354 12.38 18.45 27.73
CA LEU A 354 13.02 17.56 26.77
C LEU A 354 13.83 16.52 27.53
N PHE A 355 13.47 15.25 27.38
CA PHE A 355 14.15 14.13 28.01
C PHE A 355 15.10 13.49 27.01
N ILE A 356 16.31 13.18 27.47
CA ILE A 356 17.39 12.64 26.66
C ILE A 356 18.05 11.48 27.39
N ASP A 357 18.26 10.39 26.67
CA ASP A 357 18.99 9.24 27.18
C ASP A 357 20.49 9.56 27.38
N LYS A 358 21.05 9.07 28.49
CA LYS A 358 22.45 9.29 28.90
C LYS A 358 23.47 8.80 27.87
N SER A 359 23.16 7.83 27.02
CA SER A 359 24.11 7.39 25.99
C SER A 359 24.58 8.53 25.08
N PHE A 360 23.80 9.61 24.96
CA PHE A 360 24.21 10.81 24.22
C PHE A 360 25.31 11.63 24.93
N SER A 361 25.32 11.69 26.26
CA SER A 361 26.36 12.43 26.99
C SER A 361 27.70 11.69 26.96
N GLU A 362 27.66 10.36 26.95
CA GLU A 362 28.85 9.50 26.87
C GLU A 362 29.44 9.44 25.45
N CYS A 363 28.62 9.60 24.41
CA CYS A 363 29.09 9.61 23.02
C CYS A 363 29.62 10.98 22.58
N GLN A 364 30.90 11.03 22.20
CA GLN A 364 31.53 12.23 21.62
C GLN A 364 30.90 12.65 20.28
N LYS A 365 30.28 11.71 19.53
CA LYS A 365 29.57 11.95 18.27
C LYS A 365 28.10 11.53 18.35
N SER A 366 27.22 12.29 17.71
CA SER A 366 25.78 12.00 17.69
C SER A 366 25.50 10.72 16.89
N ASN A 367 25.02 9.66 17.55
CA ASN A 367 24.57 8.43 16.89
C ASN A 367 23.42 8.74 15.91
N ALA A 368 23.41 8.13 14.73
CA ALA A 368 22.33 8.27 13.75
C ALA A 368 20.95 7.98 14.34
N LYS A 369 20.84 7.00 15.26
CA LYS A 369 19.59 6.73 15.98
C LYS A 369 19.12 7.94 16.79
N PHE A 370 20.03 8.55 17.56
CA PHE A 370 19.73 9.75 18.35
C PHE A 370 19.32 10.92 17.45
N VAL A 371 20.11 11.21 16.40
CA VAL A 371 19.82 12.30 15.46
C VAL A 371 18.43 12.14 14.85
N ASN A 372 18.05 10.91 14.52
CA ASN A 372 16.73 10.61 14.01
C ASN A 372 15.62 10.89 15.03
N PHE A 373 15.73 10.38 16.26
CA PHE A 373 14.72 10.64 17.30
C PHE A 373 14.63 12.13 17.66
N PHE A 374 15.77 12.80 17.81
CA PHE A 374 15.82 14.23 18.09
C PHE A 374 15.12 15.04 16.99
N ALA A 375 15.47 14.79 15.71
CA ALA A 375 14.89 15.53 14.60
C ALA A 375 13.38 15.32 14.47
N VAL A 376 12.87 14.10 14.74
CA VAL A 376 11.44 13.80 14.76
C VAL A 376 10.72 14.58 15.86
N GLU A 377 11.22 14.50 17.10
CA GLU A 377 10.57 15.15 18.25
C GLU A 377 10.56 16.68 18.11
N ILE A 378 11.63 17.29 17.60
CA ILE A 378 11.68 18.73 17.36
C ILE A 378 10.79 19.15 16.18
N ALA A 379 10.79 18.42 15.07
CA ALA A 379 9.97 18.77 13.91
C ALA A 379 8.46 18.65 14.19
N GLU A 380 8.01 17.51 14.75
CA GLU A 380 6.63 17.34 15.23
C GLU A 380 6.30 18.37 16.33
N GLY A 381 7.31 18.66 17.14
CA GLY A 381 7.38 19.69 18.15
C GLY A 381 6.90 21.06 17.67
N MET A 382 7.62 21.58 16.68
CA MET A 382 7.47 22.90 16.08
C MET A 382 6.26 23.02 15.16
N LEU A 383 5.80 21.93 14.56
CA LEU A 383 4.76 21.93 13.52
C LEU A 383 3.54 21.07 13.91
N PRO A 384 2.87 21.36 15.05
CA PRO A 384 1.70 20.59 15.46
C PRO A 384 0.56 20.72 14.43
N GLY A 385 0.04 19.58 13.96
CA GLY A 385 -1.11 19.56 13.05
C GLY A 385 -0.80 19.93 11.59
N GLN A 386 0.47 20.14 11.23
CA GLN A 386 0.88 20.41 9.85
C GLN A 386 0.99 19.12 9.03
N ASN A 387 1.09 19.28 7.71
CA ASN A 387 1.24 18.16 6.77
C ASN A 387 2.53 17.37 7.05
N ILE A 388 2.43 16.04 7.07
CA ILE A 388 3.55 15.10 7.28
C ILE A 388 4.72 15.37 6.32
N ALA A 389 4.46 15.73 5.06
CA ALA A 389 5.52 16.08 4.11
C ALA A 389 6.35 17.26 4.61
N VAL A 390 5.69 18.30 5.08
CA VAL A 390 6.32 19.52 5.59
C VAL A 390 7.06 19.25 6.91
N VAL A 391 6.49 18.42 7.79
CA VAL A 391 7.18 17.97 9.02
C VAL A 391 8.44 17.16 8.67
N ASN A 392 8.38 16.30 7.67
CA ASN A 392 9.53 15.53 7.19
C ASN A 392 10.61 16.44 6.57
N ASP A 393 10.24 17.49 5.86
CA ASP A 393 11.20 18.46 5.30
C ASP A 393 12.00 19.14 6.43
N LEU A 394 11.32 19.62 7.48
CA LEU A 394 12.00 20.19 8.64
C LEU A 394 12.87 19.15 9.37
N ARG A 395 12.36 17.93 9.56
CA ARG A 395 13.13 16.82 10.14
C ARG A 395 14.42 16.58 9.37
N ASN A 396 14.35 16.51 8.03
CA ASN A 396 15.51 16.29 7.17
C ASN A 396 16.53 17.43 7.29
N LEU A 397 16.07 18.69 7.34
CA LEU A 397 16.95 19.84 7.57
C LEU A 397 17.66 19.77 8.92
N ILE A 398 16.96 19.37 9.99
CA ILE A 398 17.56 19.20 11.31
C ILE A 398 18.61 18.07 11.27
N GLN A 399 18.33 16.96 10.60
CA GLN A 399 19.29 15.87 10.42
C GLN A 399 20.54 16.31 9.65
N LEU A 400 20.38 17.09 8.58
CA LEU A 400 21.49 17.70 7.85
C LEU A 400 22.24 18.71 8.73
N GLY A 401 21.55 19.44 9.59
CA GLY A 401 22.17 20.32 10.58
C GLY A 401 23.12 19.57 11.52
N PHE A 402 22.75 18.36 11.97
CA PHE A 402 23.66 17.49 12.74
C PHE A 402 24.88 17.05 11.93
N LEU A 403 24.69 16.74 10.64
CA LEU A 403 25.80 16.36 9.74
C LEU A 403 26.80 17.51 9.56
N TYR A 404 26.32 18.75 9.51
CA TYR A 404 27.13 19.97 9.44
C TYR A 404 27.52 20.53 10.82
N GLU A 405 27.29 19.76 11.89
CA GLU A 405 27.57 20.14 13.28
C GLU A 405 26.96 21.48 13.73
N PHE A 406 25.94 21.95 13.02
CA PHE A 406 25.31 23.26 13.17
C PHE A 406 26.29 24.45 13.08
N GLU A 407 27.34 24.32 12.27
CA GLU A 407 28.29 25.40 12.01
C GLU A 407 27.65 26.53 11.16
N GLU A 408 27.86 27.79 11.54
CA GLU A 408 27.20 28.96 10.94
C GLU A 408 27.33 29.03 9.40
N HIS A 409 28.54 28.83 8.86
CA HIS A 409 28.75 28.86 7.40
C HIS A 409 28.07 27.70 6.69
N SER A 410 28.15 26.51 7.28
CA SER A 410 27.56 25.28 6.74
C SER A 410 26.03 25.33 6.79
N ILE A 411 25.45 25.89 7.85
CA ILE A 411 23.99 26.11 7.96
C ILE A 411 23.52 27.17 6.98
N ARG A 412 24.23 28.29 6.83
CA ARG A 412 23.87 29.29 5.80
C ARG A 412 23.90 28.70 4.40
N PHE A 413 24.91 27.89 4.07
CA PHE A 413 24.96 27.18 2.80
C PHE A 413 23.78 26.21 2.63
N LEU A 414 23.46 25.43 3.67
CA LEU A 414 22.31 24.51 3.67
C LEU A 414 21.00 25.26 3.42
N LEU A 415 20.73 26.33 4.16
CA LEU A 415 19.53 27.15 4.02
C LEU A 415 19.42 27.76 2.62
N THR A 416 20.52 28.30 2.10
CA THR A 416 20.58 28.86 0.74
C THR A 416 20.25 27.81 -0.32
N ARG A 417 20.81 26.60 -0.20
CA ARG A 417 20.55 25.49 -1.14
C ARG A 417 19.07 25.09 -1.16
N GLU A 418 18.42 25.14 0.00
CA GLU A 418 17.02 24.75 0.18
C GLU A 418 16.04 25.92 -0.07
N ASN A 419 16.57 27.05 -0.57
CA ASN A 419 15.85 28.29 -0.82
C ASN A 419 15.10 28.78 0.42
N ILE A 420 15.83 28.87 1.54
CA ILE A 420 15.38 29.38 2.83
C ILE A 420 16.28 30.55 3.21
N GLU A 421 15.67 31.69 3.51
CA GLU A 421 16.35 32.91 3.93
C GLU A 421 15.92 33.27 5.37
N ILE A 422 16.86 33.76 6.17
CA ILE A 422 16.55 34.34 7.47
C ILE A 422 16.12 35.78 7.24
N LEU A 423 14.90 36.13 7.63
CA LEU A 423 14.40 37.50 7.43
C LEU A 423 15.14 38.47 8.35
N PRO A 424 15.38 39.73 7.92
CA PRO A 424 16.08 40.73 8.76
C PRO A 424 15.41 40.96 10.11
N GLU A 425 14.08 40.86 10.13
CA GLU A 425 13.27 41.00 11.34
C GLU A 425 13.54 39.92 12.40
N ASP A 426 14.06 38.77 11.97
CA ASP A 426 14.36 37.62 12.81
C ASP A 426 15.82 37.59 13.28
N GLU A 427 16.72 38.27 12.57
CA GLU A 427 18.10 38.45 13.02
C GLU A 427 18.16 39.19 14.36
N MET A 428 17.28 40.18 14.55
CA MET A 428 17.12 40.89 15.82
C MET A 428 16.64 39.95 16.93
N PHE A 429 15.68 39.08 16.62
CA PHE A 429 15.16 38.11 17.59
C PHE A 429 16.23 37.06 17.93
N LEU A 430 16.94 36.51 16.93
CA LEU A 430 18.08 35.60 17.12
C LEU A 430 19.12 36.21 18.06
N ALA A 431 19.50 37.48 17.84
CA ALA A 431 20.43 38.17 18.73
C ALA A 431 19.88 38.24 20.17
N SER A 432 18.60 38.58 20.36
CA SER A 432 17.99 38.68 21.70
C SER A 432 17.82 37.33 22.42
N ALA A 433 17.35 36.29 21.71
CA ALA A 433 17.05 34.98 22.26
C ALA A 433 18.32 34.25 22.71
N LEU A 434 19.46 34.55 22.08
CA LEU A 434 20.77 34.01 22.42
C LEU A 434 21.44 34.77 23.59
N MET A 435 21.06 36.03 23.83
CA MET A 435 21.63 36.89 24.89
C MET A 435 20.96 36.71 26.26
N SER A 436 19.74 36.15 26.29
CA SER A 436 18.98 35.94 27.54
C SER A 436 19.46 34.74 28.39
N ASN A 437 20.41 33.95 27.89
CA ASN A 437 21.08 32.89 28.65
C ASN A 437 22.44 33.39 29.18
N ASN A 438 22.43 34.05 30.35
CA ASN A 438 23.58 34.37 31.22
C ASN A 438 24.96 34.54 30.53
N GLY A 439 25.24 35.74 30.03
CA GLY A 439 26.59 36.36 30.05
C GLY A 439 27.74 35.75 29.25
N GLN A 440 27.63 34.55 28.70
CA GLN A 440 28.63 33.95 27.79
C GLN A 440 27.91 33.13 26.72
N GLY A 441 28.11 33.50 25.45
CA GLY A 441 27.37 32.99 24.29
C GLY A 441 27.34 31.46 24.17
N LEU A 442 26.30 30.96 23.50
CA LEU A 442 26.16 29.55 23.13
C LEU A 442 27.44 29.03 22.47
N SER A 443 28.04 28.02 23.10
CA SER A 443 29.31 27.43 22.64
C SER A 443 29.14 26.80 21.26
N LYS A 444 30.11 27.05 20.38
CA LYS A 444 30.39 26.20 19.21
C LYS A 444 30.61 24.77 19.72
N ARG A 445 30.12 23.74 19.01
CA ARG A 445 30.55 22.36 19.32
C ARG A 445 32.07 22.32 19.12
N CYS A 446 32.81 21.83 20.12
CA CYS A 446 34.27 21.76 20.06
C CYS A 446 34.72 20.96 18.83
N ALA A 447 35.45 21.62 17.93
CA ALA A 447 36.23 20.95 16.90
C ALA A 447 37.32 20.12 17.58
N SER A 448 37.30 18.80 17.39
CA SER A 448 38.44 17.96 17.74
C SER A 448 39.59 18.28 16.78
N SER A 449 40.65 18.91 17.32
CA SER A 449 42.01 19.01 16.79
C SER A 449 42.16 19.12 15.27
N ALA A 450 42.39 20.36 14.80
CA ALA A 450 42.80 20.66 13.43
C ALA A 450 44.05 19.87 13.01
N LEU A 451 43.92 19.06 11.96
CA LEU A 451 45.00 18.79 11.01
C LEU A 451 44.81 19.78 9.87
N GLU A 452 45.85 20.58 9.60
CA GLU A 452 45.86 21.68 8.63
C GLU A 452 45.25 21.30 7.27
N LEU A 453 44.23 22.05 6.84
CA LEU A 453 43.67 22.00 5.50
C LEU A 453 44.34 23.07 4.63
N ALA A 454 44.97 22.64 3.54
CA ALA A 454 45.28 23.49 2.40
C ALA A 454 43.99 23.91 1.65
N PRO A 455 43.97 25.08 0.97
CA PRO A 455 42.74 25.64 0.43
C PRO A 455 42.28 24.93 -0.85
N LEU A 456 41.03 24.49 -0.87
CA LEU A 456 40.35 24.03 -2.08
C LEU A 456 39.58 25.19 -2.71
N THR A 457 40.10 25.73 -3.80
CA THR A 457 39.30 26.44 -4.82
C THR A 457 38.85 25.46 -5.90
N PRO A 458 37.61 25.55 -6.39
CA PRO A 458 37.12 24.70 -7.47
C PRO A 458 37.56 25.26 -8.83
N ASN A 459 38.29 24.48 -9.61
CA ASN A 459 38.56 24.84 -11.01
C ASN A 459 37.59 24.09 -11.93
N VAL A 460 36.70 24.86 -12.53
CA VAL A 460 35.76 24.44 -13.57
C VAL A 460 36.53 24.24 -14.86
N SER A 461 36.40 23.08 -15.49
CA SER A 461 36.56 22.99 -16.95
C SER A 461 35.55 22.03 -17.53
N GLN A 462 34.53 22.66 -18.11
CA GLN A 462 33.56 22.07 -19.01
C GLN A 462 34.27 21.48 -20.24
N ARG A 463 33.96 20.23 -20.58
CA ARG A 463 33.86 19.80 -21.99
C ARG A 463 32.96 18.58 -22.12
N VAL A 464 31.65 18.84 -22.10
CA VAL A 464 30.66 17.91 -22.63
C VAL A 464 30.73 17.99 -24.16
N LYS A 465 31.15 16.92 -24.83
CA LYS A 465 30.80 16.67 -26.23
C LYS A 465 29.90 15.44 -26.30
N ARG A 466 28.62 15.71 -26.59
CA ARG A 466 27.63 14.74 -27.07
C ARG A 466 28.03 14.24 -28.47
N LYS A 467 27.94 12.93 -28.71
CA LYS A 467 27.59 12.24 -29.98
C LYS A 467 27.31 10.78 -29.61
N ARG A 468 26.03 10.41 -29.42
CA ARG A 468 25.15 9.70 -30.38
C ARG A 468 25.73 8.36 -30.85
N LEU A 469 24.98 7.30 -30.50
CA LEU A 469 24.94 5.99 -31.16
C LEU A 469 25.04 6.16 -32.68
N ASP A 470 25.88 5.35 -33.31
CA ASP A 470 25.53 4.50 -34.46
C ASP A 470 26.74 3.59 -34.81
N GLU A 471 26.45 2.44 -35.43
CA GLU A 471 27.36 1.53 -36.16
C GLU A 471 28.13 0.45 -35.38
N ILE A 472 27.36 -0.55 -34.93
CA ILE A 472 27.77 -1.95 -34.96
C ILE A 472 27.37 -2.50 -36.33
N VAL A 473 28.32 -2.64 -37.26
CA VAL A 473 28.24 -3.58 -38.38
C VAL A 473 29.64 -4.13 -38.65
N SER A 474 29.76 -5.44 -38.41
CA SER A 474 30.64 -6.43 -39.06
C SER A 474 31.72 -5.90 -40.01
N THR A 475 32.97 -6.34 -39.92
CA THR A 475 33.39 -7.67 -40.43
C THR A 475 34.85 -7.89 -40.01
N ASN A 476 35.13 -8.97 -39.30
CA ASN A 476 35.77 -10.20 -39.80
C ASN A 476 37.21 -10.09 -40.32
N LYS A 477 38.08 -10.79 -39.57
CA LYS A 477 39.14 -11.73 -39.99
C LYS A 477 40.33 -11.21 -40.81
N SER A 478 41.47 -11.30 -40.14
CA SER A 478 42.69 -12.02 -40.60
C SER A 478 43.44 -12.46 -39.34
N ILE A 479 43.34 -13.69 -38.81
CA ILE A 479 43.90 -14.98 -39.27
C ILE A 479 45.37 -14.91 -39.72
N LEU A 480 46.22 -15.32 -38.77
CA LEU A 480 47.42 -16.17 -38.85
C LEU A 480 48.70 -15.65 -39.52
N THR A 481 49.76 -15.48 -38.73
CA THR A 481 50.96 -16.36 -38.58
C THR A 481 51.74 -15.79 -37.38
N SER A 482 52.31 -16.50 -36.42
CA SER A 482 53.19 -17.67 -36.49
C SER A 482 53.30 -18.37 -35.12
N ASN A 483 53.57 -19.67 -35.18
CA ASN A 483 53.65 -20.64 -34.09
C ASN A 483 54.82 -20.45 -33.10
N SER A 484 54.55 -20.88 -31.85
CA SER A 484 55.37 -21.75 -30.98
C SER A 484 56.80 -21.30 -30.61
N MET A 485 57.07 -21.08 -29.31
CA MET A 485 57.70 -22.09 -28.44
C MET A 485 57.96 -21.55 -27.02
N GLN A 486 57.44 -22.31 -26.05
CA GLN A 486 58.04 -22.71 -24.76
C GLN A 486 58.24 -21.64 -23.67
N ASN A 487 57.42 -21.68 -22.60
CA ASN A 487 57.55 -22.51 -21.36
C ASN A 487 58.47 -21.80 -20.36
N ASP A 488 58.30 -21.79 -19.04
CA ASP A 488 57.48 -22.52 -18.06
C ASP A 488 57.79 -21.74 -16.75
N SER A 489 56.89 -21.43 -15.81
CA SER A 489 56.38 -22.34 -14.77
C SER A 489 56.16 -21.56 -13.47
N LYS A 490 55.18 -22.06 -12.70
CA LYS A 490 54.91 -21.92 -11.24
C LYS A 490 53.61 -21.20 -10.91
N LEU A 491 52.54 -21.99 -10.80
CA LEU A 491 51.92 -22.28 -9.51
C LEU A 491 50.83 -23.36 -9.68
N LYS A 492 51.19 -24.56 -9.22
CA LYS A 492 50.29 -25.68 -8.93
C LYS A 492 49.62 -25.44 -7.57
N LYS A 493 48.32 -25.77 -7.52
CA LYS A 493 47.67 -26.62 -6.51
C LYS A 493 47.79 -26.18 -5.04
N VAL A 494 46.69 -25.69 -4.47
CA VAL A 494 46.35 -25.92 -3.06
C VAL A 494 44.99 -26.61 -3.00
N VAL A 495 45.07 -27.85 -2.51
CA VAL A 495 44.01 -28.82 -2.26
C VAL A 495 43.15 -28.33 -1.09
N ALA A 496 41.85 -28.59 -1.18
CA ALA A 496 40.96 -28.56 -0.02
C ALA A 496 41.23 -29.82 0.81
N GLU A 497 41.88 -29.66 1.96
CA GLU A 497 41.85 -30.67 3.01
C GLU A 497 40.43 -30.76 3.57
N GLY A 498 39.89 -31.98 3.54
CA GLY A 498 38.72 -32.38 4.27
C GLY A 498 39.16 -33.06 5.55
N ASP A 499 38.53 -32.70 6.66
CA ASP A 499 38.36 -33.62 7.77
C ASP A 499 37.20 -34.54 7.41
N ALA A 500 37.55 -35.81 7.21
CA ALA A 500 36.62 -36.92 7.20
C ALA A 500 36.33 -37.28 8.66
N ASP A 501 35.06 -37.22 9.04
CA ASP A 501 34.51 -38.05 10.09
C ASP A 501 33.15 -38.58 9.64
N GLU A 502 33.02 -39.88 9.81
CA GLU A 502 31.90 -40.78 9.56
C GLU A 502 30.54 -40.19 9.96
N ASP A 503 29.63 -40.02 8.99
CA ASP A 503 28.17 -40.22 9.16
C ASP A 503 27.46 -40.07 7.79
N SER A 504 27.13 -41.18 7.13
CA SER A 504 26.58 -41.17 5.76
C SER A 504 25.09 -40.80 5.67
N ASN A 505 24.51 -40.22 6.73
CA ASN A 505 23.11 -39.77 6.81
C ASN A 505 22.92 -38.25 7.01
N LYS A 506 23.98 -37.43 6.91
CA LYS A 506 23.85 -35.97 7.09
C LYS A 506 23.45 -35.26 5.80
N LYS A 507 22.37 -34.48 5.89
CA LYS A 507 21.87 -33.59 4.83
C LYS A 507 23.00 -32.69 4.28
N PRO A 508 23.20 -32.60 2.95
CA PRO A 508 24.23 -31.75 2.36
C PRO A 508 24.16 -30.29 2.87
N LYS A 509 25.31 -29.66 3.12
CA LYS A 509 25.40 -28.25 3.55
C LYS A 509 25.08 -27.31 2.38
N ARG A 510 24.37 -26.20 2.66
CA ARG A 510 23.96 -25.23 1.62
C ARG A 510 25.17 -24.63 0.89
N PRO A 511 25.11 -24.46 -0.44
CA PRO A 511 26.23 -23.95 -1.22
C PRO A 511 26.45 -22.46 -0.96
N LEU A 512 27.72 -22.04 -1.02
CA LEU A 512 28.10 -20.63 -0.86
C LEU A 512 27.71 -19.82 -2.10
N ASN A 513 27.12 -18.64 -1.89
CA ASN A 513 26.84 -17.67 -2.95
C ASN A 513 28.15 -16.98 -3.43
N ALA A 514 28.16 -16.41 -4.63
CA ALA A 514 29.31 -15.76 -5.26
C ALA A 514 30.00 -14.73 -4.34
N PHE A 515 29.20 -13.93 -3.61
CA PHE A 515 29.74 -12.99 -2.62
C PHE A 515 30.49 -13.69 -1.48
N LEU A 516 29.99 -14.83 -0.98
CA LEU A 516 30.66 -15.58 0.11
C LEU A 516 31.92 -16.29 -0.38
N VAL A 517 31.94 -16.73 -1.64
CA VAL A 517 33.14 -17.26 -2.29
C VAL A 517 34.21 -16.16 -2.36
N PHE A 518 33.85 -14.97 -2.83
CA PHE A 518 34.72 -13.80 -2.82
C PHE A 518 35.21 -13.44 -1.41
N MET A 519 34.32 -13.40 -0.42
CA MET A 519 34.70 -13.09 0.96
C MET A 519 35.71 -14.08 1.55
N LYS A 520 35.67 -15.36 1.14
CA LYS A 520 36.62 -16.38 1.59
C LYS A 520 38.03 -16.12 1.05
N GLU A 521 38.15 -15.64 -0.19
CA GLU A 521 39.44 -15.25 -0.77
C GLU A 521 39.90 -13.89 -0.23
N PHE A 522 38.98 -12.95 -0.11
CA PHE A 522 39.26 -11.60 0.40
C PHE A 522 39.84 -11.64 1.82
N ARG A 523 39.27 -12.47 2.71
CA ARG A 523 39.80 -12.68 4.08
C ARG A 523 41.18 -13.33 4.12
N LYS A 524 41.55 -14.11 3.10
CA LYS A 524 42.89 -14.71 3.00
C LYS A 524 43.94 -13.71 2.52
N LEU A 525 43.55 -12.78 1.65
CA LEU A 525 44.44 -11.77 1.07
C LEU A 525 44.64 -10.56 1.99
N GLU A 526 43.61 -10.18 2.75
CA GLU A 526 43.65 -9.02 3.64
C GLU A 526 43.68 -9.46 5.12
N HIS A 527 44.77 -10.12 5.52
CA HIS A 527 44.98 -10.66 6.87
C HIS A 527 45.23 -9.59 7.96
N ASN A 528 45.30 -8.31 7.59
CA ASN A 528 45.66 -7.18 8.48
C ASN A 528 44.47 -6.29 8.88
N LEU A 529 43.25 -6.58 8.42
CA LEU A 529 42.05 -5.88 8.88
C LEU A 529 41.36 -6.76 9.91
N GLY A 530 41.16 -6.27 11.13
CA GLY A 530 40.41 -6.98 12.17
C GLY A 530 38.90 -7.02 11.87
N GLU A 531 38.06 -6.70 12.86
CA GLU A 531 36.59 -6.76 12.80
C GLU A 531 35.95 -5.97 11.62
N GLY A 532 36.69 -5.08 10.95
CA GLY A 532 36.24 -4.32 9.77
C GLY A 532 36.29 -5.03 8.41
N THR A 533 36.84 -6.25 8.32
CA THR A 533 37.01 -7.00 7.04
C THR A 533 35.71 -7.23 6.27
N ASN A 534 34.60 -7.44 6.97
CA ASN A 534 33.31 -7.70 6.32
C ASN A 534 32.73 -6.46 5.63
N ALA A 535 32.90 -5.27 6.23
CA ALA A 535 32.43 -4.02 5.65
C ALA A 535 33.29 -3.58 4.44
N CYS A 536 34.62 -3.74 4.54
CA CYS A 536 35.54 -3.48 3.43
C CYS A 536 35.31 -4.45 2.27
N GLY A 537 35.12 -5.74 2.55
CA GLY A 537 34.82 -6.75 1.54
C GLY A 537 33.48 -6.48 0.83
N ALA A 538 32.43 -6.10 1.56
CA ALA A 538 31.15 -5.72 0.98
C ALA A 538 31.27 -4.51 0.04
N SER A 539 32.03 -3.49 0.46
CA SER A 539 32.26 -2.28 -0.35
C SER A 539 33.05 -2.59 -1.62
N LYS A 540 34.10 -3.43 -1.52
CA LYS A 540 34.89 -3.88 -2.67
C LYS A 540 34.06 -4.71 -3.64
N TRP A 541 33.22 -5.62 -3.15
CA TRP A 541 32.31 -6.39 -3.98
C TRP A 541 31.31 -5.51 -4.74
N MET A 542 30.79 -4.45 -4.12
CA MET A 542 29.88 -3.52 -4.82
C MET A 542 30.59 -2.72 -5.90
N ALA A 543 31.87 -2.37 -5.71
CA ALA A 543 32.67 -1.64 -6.69
C ALA A 543 33.19 -2.50 -7.87
N MET A 544 33.20 -3.83 -7.75
CA MET A 544 33.70 -4.72 -8.80
C MET A 544 32.78 -4.77 -10.04
N THR A 545 33.41 -4.81 -11.21
CA THR A 545 32.75 -4.93 -12.51
C THR A 545 32.19 -6.34 -12.75
N PRO A 546 31.26 -6.53 -13.72
CA PRO A 546 30.76 -7.87 -14.05
C PRO A 546 31.85 -8.87 -14.45
N LEU A 547 32.92 -8.40 -15.11
CA LEU A 547 34.05 -9.23 -15.52
C LEU A 547 34.86 -9.74 -14.31
N GLU A 548 35.04 -8.90 -13.29
CA GLU A 548 35.75 -9.28 -12.06
C GLU A 548 34.90 -10.19 -11.16
N LYS A 549 33.58 -10.13 -11.28
CA LYS A 549 32.63 -11.00 -10.56
C LYS A 549 32.44 -12.36 -11.22
N ALA A 550 32.69 -12.47 -12.52
CA ALA A 550 32.50 -13.68 -13.32
C ALA A 550 33.11 -14.96 -12.69
N PRO A 551 34.39 -15.00 -12.25
CA PRO A 551 34.96 -16.22 -11.68
C PRO A 551 34.25 -16.66 -10.38
N TYR A 552 33.79 -15.71 -9.56
CA TYR A 552 33.06 -16.01 -8.33
C TYR A 552 31.67 -16.55 -8.58
N ILE A 553 31.02 -16.05 -9.63
CA ILE A 553 29.70 -16.50 -10.08
C ILE A 553 29.80 -17.92 -10.62
N GLU A 554 30.79 -18.22 -11.46
CA GLU A 554 31.01 -19.56 -12.02
C GLU A 554 31.27 -20.61 -10.91
N ILE A 555 32.10 -20.26 -9.91
CA ILE A 555 32.34 -21.13 -8.74
C ILE A 555 31.05 -21.35 -7.94
N ALA A 556 30.25 -20.31 -7.73
CA ALA A 556 28.99 -20.43 -7.00
C ALA A 556 27.95 -21.27 -7.75
N GLU A 557 27.90 -21.17 -9.07
CA GLU A 557 27.04 -21.99 -9.93
C GLU A 557 27.45 -23.45 -9.92
N LYS A 558 28.76 -23.73 -9.98
CA LYS A 558 29.29 -25.09 -9.83
C LYS A 558 28.94 -25.70 -8.47
N ASN A 559 29.14 -24.95 -7.38
CA ASN A 559 28.79 -25.40 -6.03
C ASN A 559 27.27 -25.65 -5.89
N ARG A 560 26.44 -24.81 -6.52
CA ARG A 560 24.99 -25.00 -6.54
C ARG A 560 24.60 -26.27 -7.30
N ALA A 561 25.25 -26.56 -8.42
CA ALA A 561 25.01 -27.76 -9.21
C ALA A 561 25.43 -29.04 -8.45
N GLU A 562 26.57 -29.01 -7.74
CA GLU A 562 27.02 -30.12 -6.89
C GLU A 562 26.07 -30.35 -5.70
N TYR A 563 25.61 -29.27 -5.05
CA TYR A 563 24.61 -29.37 -3.99
C TYR A 563 23.28 -29.94 -4.49
N ALA A 564 22.81 -29.51 -5.66
CA ALA A 564 21.58 -30.02 -6.26
C ALA A 564 21.67 -31.54 -6.50
N LYS A 565 22.81 -32.04 -7.00
CA LYS A 565 23.06 -33.48 -7.15
C LYS A 565 23.08 -34.20 -5.79
N GLY A 566 23.73 -33.62 -4.79
CA GLY A 566 23.82 -34.20 -3.45
C GLY A 566 22.47 -34.28 -2.74
N ILE A 567 21.63 -33.24 -2.83
CA ILE A 567 20.31 -33.25 -2.19
C ILE A 567 19.33 -34.19 -2.89
N THR A 568 19.42 -34.33 -4.22
CA THR A 568 18.62 -35.33 -4.95
C THR A 568 19.01 -36.75 -4.58
N ALA A 569 20.30 -37.04 -4.39
CA ALA A 569 20.77 -38.34 -3.94
C ALA A 569 20.31 -38.62 -2.49
N TYR A 570 20.35 -37.61 -1.61
CA TYR A 570 19.86 -37.72 -0.24
C TYR A 570 18.35 -38.00 -0.17
N HIS A 571 17.53 -37.25 -0.92
CA HIS A 571 16.08 -37.48 -0.99
C HIS A 571 15.74 -38.85 -1.59
N LYS A 572 16.48 -39.30 -2.61
CA LYS A 572 16.31 -40.63 -3.21
C LYS A 572 16.62 -41.75 -2.19
N LYS A 573 17.72 -41.62 -1.44
CA LYS A 573 18.12 -42.57 -0.40
C LYS A 573 17.13 -42.61 0.78
N MET A 574 16.59 -41.46 1.17
CA MET A 574 15.54 -41.36 2.19
C MET A 574 14.22 -42.01 1.73
N ALA A 575 13.89 -41.93 0.44
CA ALA A 575 12.71 -42.58 -0.12
C ALA A 575 12.85 -44.11 -0.24
N GLU A 576 14.07 -44.62 -0.47
CA GLU A 576 14.36 -46.06 -0.56
C GLU A 576 14.42 -46.77 0.83
N CYS A 577 14.51 -46.04 1.95
CA CYS A 577 14.55 -46.61 3.31
C CYS A 577 13.17 -46.78 3.99
N VAL A 578 12.04 -46.51 3.31
CA VAL A 578 10.69 -46.49 3.92
C VAL A 578 9.84 -47.74 3.59
N GLU A 579 10.32 -48.67 2.76
CA GLU A 579 9.58 -49.91 2.43
C GLU A 579 10.35 -51.19 2.81
N GLU A 580 10.24 -51.64 4.07
CA GLU A 580 10.18 -53.08 4.42
C GLU A 580 9.27 -53.29 5.65
N PRO A 581 8.34 -54.27 5.63
CA PRO A 581 7.43 -54.57 6.74
C PRO A 581 8.03 -55.63 7.68
N GLN A 582 7.91 -55.45 9.01
CA GLN A 582 8.14 -56.54 9.96
C GLN A 582 6.89 -56.85 10.78
N SER A 583 6.44 -58.08 10.53
CA SER A 583 5.44 -58.89 11.22
C SER A 583 5.87 -59.30 12.64
N ASN A 584 4.87 -59.46 13.52
CA ASN A 584 4.77 -60.31 14.73
C ASN A 584 5.87 -61.39 14.90
N ASP A 585 6.37 -61.73 16.09
CA ASP A 585 5.63 -62.29 17.24
C ASP A 585 6.58 -62.58 18.43
N ASN A 586 5.98 -62.92 19.58
CA ASN A 586 6.50 -63.66 20.75
C ASN A 586 6.92 -62.90 22.04
N SER A 587 5.91 -62.74 22.92
CA SER A 587 5.70 -63.48 24.20
C SER A 587 6.75 -63.50 25.33
N GLU A 588 6.22 -63.16 26.52
CA GLU A 588 6.43 -63.65 27.92
C GLU A 588 6.93 -62.56 28.88
N ASP A 589 6.56 -62.50 30.17
CA ASP A 589 5.32 -62.69 30.94
C ASP A 589 5.64 -62.14 32.37
N GLN A 590 4.65 -61.61 33.11
CA GLN A 590 4.60 -61.45 34.60
C GLN A 590 5.61 -60.51 35.33
N ALA A 591 5.32 -59.79 36.44
CA ALA A 591 4.17 -59.64 37.35
C ALA A 591 4.37 -58.42 38.32
N MET A 592 3.26 -58.02 38.97
CA MET A 592 3.10 -57.32 40.29
C MET A 592 3.61 -55.86 40.38
N ASP A 593 2.89 -54.87 40.94
CA ASP A 593 1.70 -54.80 41.81
C ASP A 593 0.77 -53.64 41.40
#